data_AF-A0A5R8QF41-F1
#
_entry.id   AF-A0A5R8QF41-F1
#
_cell.length_a   1.000
_cell.length_b   1.000
_cell.length_c   1.000
_cell.angle_alpha   90.00
_cell.angle_beta   90.00
_cell.angle_gamma   90.00
#
_symmetry.space_group_name_H-M   'P 1'
#
loop_
_entity.id
_entity.type
_entity.pdbx_description
1 polymer ?
#
loop_
_entity_poly.entity_id
_entity_poly.type
_entity_poly.pdbx_seq_one_letter_code
_entity_poly.pdbx_strand_id
1 'polypeptide(L)' 'MSDDSHDDILNLTDPAEYADAVSQRTMAFCHLAKLADSVQDETVKELCVTMLRKLNSSMRAPAAAELRSIEGASRN' A
#
# COMPACT_ATOMS: atom_id res chain seq x y z
N MET A 1 -35.19 12.81 7.62
CA MET A 1 -34.44 12.72 6.35
C MET A 1 -33.12 12.10 6.74
N SER A 2 -32.97 10.80 6.46
CA SER A 2 -31.77 10.06 6.81
C SER A 2 -30.64 10.53 5.92
N ASP A 3 -29.58 10.99 6.55
CA ASP A 3 -28.32 11.38 5.92
C ASP A 3 -27.68 10.12 5.36
N ASP A 4 -28.14 9.75 4.17
CA ASP A 4 -27.63 8.64 3.38
C ASP A 4 -26.32 9.12 2.76
N SER A 5 -25.31 9.30 3.62
CA SER A 5 -23.91 9.20 3.24
C SER A 5 -23.71 7.74 2.85
N HIS A 6 -24.29 7.36 1.72
CA HIS A 6 -23.76 6.34 0.86
C HIS A 6 -22.34 6.82 0.57
N ASP A 7 -21.43 6.45 1.48
CA ASP A 7 -20.04 6.22 1.17
C ASP A 7 -20.10 5.46 -0.13
N ASP A 8 -19.81 6.20 -1.21
CA ASP A 8 -19.46 5.65 -2.49
C ASP A 8 -18.61 4.45 -2.13
N ILE A 9 -19.20 3.27 -2.33
CA ILE A 9 -18.49 2.02 -2.41
C ILE A 9 -17.61 2.29 -3.61
N LEU A 10 -16.49 2.97 -3.37
CA LEU A 10 -15.35 3.00 -4.24
C LEU A 10 -15.06 1.52 -4.31
N ASN A 11 -15.61 0.90 -5.37
CA ASN A 11 -15.31 -0.42 -5.85
C ASN A 11 -13.82 -0.35 -6.16
N LEU A 12 -13.02 -0.38 -5.10
CA LEU A 12 -11.60 -0.36 -5.17
C LEU A 12 -11.31 -1.71 -5.83
N THR A 13 -10.93 -1.63 -7.10
CA THR A 13 -10.54 -2.76 -7.92
C THR A 13 -9.55 -3.63 -7.14
N ASP A 14 -9.60 -4.95 -7.36
CA ASP A 14 -8.66 -5.86 -6.69
C ASP A 14 -7.23 -5.35 -6.98
N PRO A 15 -6.38 -5.16 -5.94
CA PRO A 15 -4.99 -4.79 -6.13
C PRO A 15 -4.27 -5.65 -7.16
N ALA A 16 -4.63 -6.92 -7.34
CA ALA A 16 -4.01 -7.83 -8.31
C ALA A 16 -4.31 -7.49 -9.78
N GLU A 17 -5.32 -6.66 -10.07
CA GLU A 17 -5.67 -6.25 -11.43
C GLU A 17 -4.72 -5.20 -12.00
N TYR A 18 -3.88 -4.57 -11.17
CA TYR A 18 -2.94 -3.55 -11.59
C TYR A 18 -1.63 -4.17 -12.11
N ALA A 19 -1.12 -3.67 -13.24
CA ALA A 19 0.07 -4.22 -13.89
C ALA A 19 1.38 -3.91 -13.16
N ASP A 20 1.45 -2.79 -12.44
CA ASP A 20 2.67 -2.35 -11.76
C ASP A 20 2.58 -2.46 -10.23
N ALA A 21 3.68 -2.86 -9.61
CA ALA A 21 3.73 -3.11 -8.17
C ALA A 21 3.44 -1.86 -7.31
N VAL A 22 3.64 -0.64 -7.84
CA VAL A 22 3.35 0.59 -7.09
C VAL A 22 1.83 0.78 -7.01
N SER A 23 1.12 0.63 -8.13
CA SER A 23 -0.35 0.67 -8.17
C SER A 23 -0.97 -0.44 -7.34
N GLN A 24 -0.47 -1.68 -7.43
CA GLN A 24 -0.94 -2.79 -6.58
C GLN A 24 -0.81 -2.44 -5.09
N ARG A 25 0.36 -1.95 -4.66
CA ARG A 25 0.60 -1.56 -3.26
C ARG A 25 -0.23 -0.37 -2.82
N THR A 26 -0.45 0.60 -3.71
CA THR A 26 -1.28 1.78 -3.44
C THR A 26 -2.72 1.36 -3.20
N MET A 27 -3.24 0.45 -4.01
CA MET A 27 -4.60 -0.06 -3.85
C MET A 27 -4.75 -0.94 -2.61
N ALA A 28 -3.78 -1.82 -2.35
CA ALA A 28 -3.75 -2.60 -1.11
C ALA A 28 -3.71 -1.69 0.14
N PHE A 29 -2.98 -0.58 0.08
CA PHE A 29 -2.95 0.44 1.14
C PHE A 29 -4.33 1.08 1.34
N CYS A 30 -5.02 1.48 0.26
CA CYS A 30 -6.36 2.04 0.33
C CYS A 30 -7.38 1.07 0.94
N HIS A 31 -7.36 -0.19 0.52
CA HIS A 31 -8.23 -1.24 1.07
C HIS A 31 -8.00 -1.44 2.57
N LEU A 32 -6.75 -1.54 2.99
CA LEU A 32 -6.40 -1.75 4.39
C LEU A 32 -6.70 -0.53 5.27
N ALA A 33 -6.57 0.69 4.75
CA ALA A 33 -6.88 1.91 5.48
C ALA A 33 -8.36 1.99 5.83
N LYS A 34 -9.23 1.61 4.88
CA LYS A 34 -10.67 1.51 5.11
C LYS A 34 -11.03 0.42 6.11
N LEU A 35 -10.39 -0.76 5.98
CA LEU A 35 -10.60 -1.84 6.94
C LEU A 35 -10.24 -1.38 8.36
N ALA A 36 -9.09 -0.72 8.52
CA ALA A 36 -8.63 -0.21 9.81
C ALA A 36 -9.61 0.77 10.46
N ASP A 37 -10.32 1.57 9.66
CA ASP A 37 -11.33 2.53 10.13
C ASP A 37 -12.61 1.85 10.62
N SER A 38 -12.99 0.74 9.99
CA SER A 38 -14.18 -0.06 10.36
C SER A 38 -13.97 -1.05 11.51
N VAL A 39 -12.71 -1.36 11.86
CA VAL A 39 -12.37 -2.36 12.89
C VAL A 39 -12.59 -1.80 14.29
N GLN A 40 -13.45 -2.47 15.07
CA GLN A 40 -13.72 -2.14 16.47
C GLN A 40 -12.76 -2.82 17.46
N ASP A 41 -12.13 -3.92 17.06
CA ASP A 41 -11.15 -4.62 17.89
C ASP A 41 -9.80 -3.87 17.85
N GLU A 42 -9.37 -3.34 18.99
CA GLU A 42 -8.15 -2.54 19.08
C GLU A 42 -6.86 -3.31 18.71
N THR A 43 -6.83 -4.63 18.94
CA THR A 43 -5.66 -5.46 18.56
C THR A 43 -5.60 -5.64 17.04
N VAL A 44 -6.75 -5.89 16.41
CA VAL A 44 -6.85 -5.97 14.94
C VAL A 44 -6.56 -4.61 14.32
N LYS A 45 -7.02 -3.52 14.92
CA LYS A 45 -6.76 -2.15 14.46
C LYS A 45 -5.27 -1.83 14.49
N GLU A 46 -4.58 -2.17 15.58
CA GLU A 46 -3.12 -2.00 15.69
C GLU A 46 -2.36 -2.81 14.62
N LEU A 47 -2.82 -4.03 14.34
CA LEU A 47 -2.28 -4.85 13.25
C LEU A 47 -2.48 -4.17 11.88
N CYS A 48 -3.68 -3.65 11.60
CA CYS A 48 -3.95 -2.92 10.37
C CYS A 48 -3.06 -1.68 10.24
N VAL A 49 -2.89 -0.89 11.31
CA VAL A 49 -1.99 0.27 11.33
C VAL A 49 -0.53 -0.14 11.08
N THR A 50 -0.09 -1.25 11.65
CA THR A 50 1.26 -1.78 11.43
C THR A 50 1.47 -2.17 9.96
N MET A 51 0.49 -2.85 9.36
CA MET A 51 0.53 -3.21 7.94
C MET A 51 0.49 -1.97 7.03
N LEU A 52 -0.30 -0.93 7.36
CA LEU A 52 -0.30 0.35 6.64
C LEU A 52 1.07 1.00 6.65
N ARG A 53 1.75 1.05 7.79
CA ARG A 53 3.13 1.58 7.89
C ARG A 53 4.09 0.80 7.00
N LYS A 54 4.03 -0.53 7.01
CA LYS A 54 4.86 -1.40 6.15
C LYS A 54 4.60 -1.15 4.66
N LEU A 55 3.34 -1.08 4.25
CA LEU A 55 2.96 -0.77 2.87
C LEU A 55 3.46 0.62 2.45
N ASN A 56 3.29 1.63 3.31
CA ASN A 56 3.78 2.99 3.05
C ASN A 56 5.31 3.01 2.83
N SER A 57 6.07 2.34 3.71
CA SER A 57 7.52 2.21 3.56
C SER A 57 7.91 1.50 2.25
N SER A 58 7.15 0.47 1.83
CA SER A 58 7.43 -0.25 0.60
C SER A 58 7.17 0.57 -0.68
N MET A 59 6.30 1.58 -0.62
CA MET A 59 6.04 2.52 -1.71
C MET A 59 7.04 3.69 -1.72
N ARG A 60 7.51 4.12 -0.53
CA ARG A 60 8.48 5.20 -0.35
C ARG A 60 9.93 4.82 -0.67
N ALA A 61 10.22 3.57 -1.00
CA ALA A 61 11.55 3.16 -1.44
C ALA A 61 11.65 3.27 -2.97
N PRO A 62 12.15 4.39 -3.54
CA PRO A 62 12.68 4.35 -4.89
C PRO A 62 14.03 3.60 -4.83
N ALA A 63 14.23 2.67 -5.76
CA ALA A 63 15.56 2.44 -6.36
C ALA A 63 16.77 2.09 -5.44
N ALA A 64 16.60 1.60 -4.21
CA ALA A 64 17.74 1.14 -3.40
C ALA A 64 18.30 -0.23 -3.85
N ALA A 65 17.64 -0.91 -4.80
CA ALA A 65 18.12 -2.18 -5.36
C ALA A 65 19.00 -2.02 -6.62
N GLU A 66 19.12 -0.82 -7.21
CA GLU A 66 19.93 -0.59 -8.43
C GLU A 66 21.21 0.23 -8.20
N LEU A 67 21.73 0.33 -6.97
CA LEU A 67 22.97 1.07 -6.69
C LEU A 67 24.14 0.21 -6.16
N ARG A 68 24.13 -1.10 -6.45
CA ARG A 68 25.30 -1.97 -6.22
C ARG A 68 25.76 -2.75 -7.45
N SER A 69 25.67 -2.13 -8.64
CA SER A 69 26.40 -2.60 -9.82
C SER A 69 27.28 -1.48 -10.39
N ILE A 70 28.24 -1.01 -9.60
CA ILE A 70 29.38 -0.24 -10.10
C ILE A 70 30.63 -0.85 -9.51
N GLU A 71 31.03 -2.02 -10.01
CA GLU A 71 32.41 -2.49 -9.80
C GLU A 71 32.80 -3.43 -10.95
N GLY A 72 33.75 -2.99 -11.78
CA GLY A 72 34.51 -3.89 -12.66
C GLY A 72 34.49 -3.60 -14.15
N ALA A 73 34.79 -2.37 -14.60
CA ALA A 73 35.35 -2.16 -15.94
C ALA A 73 36.44 -1.08 -15.90
N SER A 74 37.50 -1.36 -15.13
CA SER A 74 38.74 -0.61 -15.22
C SER A 74 39.55 -1.15 -16.41
N ARG A 75 39.62 -0.31 -17.45
CA ARG A 75 40.80 -0.01 -18.28
C ARG A 75 41.47 -1.15 -19.06
N ASN A 76 41.36 -1.08 -20.39
CA ASN A 76 42.50 -1.24 -21.31
C ASN A 76 42.98 0.15 -21.75
#